data_AF-A0A1N7PGM9-F1
#
_entry.id   AF-A0A1N7PGM9-F1
#
_cell.length_a   1.000
_cell.length_b   1.000
_cell.length_c   1.000
_cell.angle_alpha   90.00
_cell.angle_beta   90.00
_cell.angle_gamma   90.00
#
_symmetry.space_group_name_H-M   'P 1'
#
loop_
_entity.id
_entity.type
_entity.pdbx_description
1 polymer ?
#
loop_
_entity_poly.entity_id
_entity_poly.type
_entity_poly.pdbx_seq_one_letter_code
_entity_poly.pdbx_strand_id
1 'polypeptide(L)'
;MPSRSPRFLTLPLAALLSGAAAAAAAQTKPIQGVDVCTVTGTSGQYSVRVLNTGDKTLSHADVLGVLLNSGGQGGKHVTVSLKDLPPGRYKTADLARHGESAALVSVATYQMINGVDTPQYELYAGKVAHVAPGSALQYTLAPLALRGWTVAYGAAQPRRLEAGSAVLLIYPARPDKKRDLTRPDAGRTPADVVPLTACPGARQP
;
A
#
# COMPACT_ATOMS: atom_id res chain seq x y z
N MET A 1 49.22 32.24 44.07
CA MET A 1 49.33 31.45 45.31
C MET A 1 48.74 32.26 46.46
N PRO A 2 48.00 31.71 47.45
CA PRO A 2 47.29 30.42 47.50
C PRO A 2 45.83 30.50 48.07
N SER A 3 45.03 29.48 47.75
CA SER A 3 44.11 28.70 48.61
C SER A 3 42.93 29.35 49.35
N ARG A 4 41.70 28.88 49.06
CA ARG A 4 41.01 27.82 49.84
C ARG A 4 39.66 27.41 49.23
N SER A 5 39.49 26.10 49.00
CA SER A 5 38.18 25.42 48.90
C SER A 5 37.62 25.15 50.31
N PRO A 6 36.31 24.86 50.48
CA PRO A 6 35.87 23.46 50.44
C PRO A 6 34.43 23.16 49.91
N ARG A 7 34.32 22.00 49.23
CA ARG A 7 33.31 20.92 49.25
C ARG A 7 31.89 21.16 49.81
N PHE A 8 30.87 20.78 49.02
CA PHE A 8 29.67 19.94 49.36
C PHE A 8 29.02 19.49 48.01
N LEU A 9 29.09 18.22 47.58
CA LEU A 9 28.22 17.05 47.83
C LEU A 9 27.00 16.89 46.86
N THR A 10 27.17 15.96 45.90
CA THR A 10 26.23 14.93 45.36
C THR A 10 24.78 15.25 44.96
N LEU A 11 24.40 14.93 43.71
CA LEU A 11 23.68 13.70 43.31
C LEU A 11 23.51 13.62 41.78
N PRO A 12 23.41 12.42 41.18
CA PRO A 12 23.45 12.18 39.74
C PRO A 12 22.03 12.10 39.14
N LEU A 13 21.78 12.80 38.04
CA LEU A 13 20.58 12.56 37.25
C LEU A 13 20.93 11.79 35.98
N ALA A 14 20.61 10.50 36.02
CA ALA A 14 20.51 9.64 34.85
C ALA A 14 19.46 10.19 33.88
N ALA A 15 19.83 10.31 32.60
CA ALA A 15 18.91 10.30 31.47
C ALA A 15 19.70 9.70 30.29
N LEU A 16 19.77 8.37 30.27
CA LEU A 16 18.96 7.53 29.38
C LEU A 16 19.28 7.77 27.91
N LEU A 17 20.16 6.89 27.44
CA LEU A 17 20.35 6.46 26.06
C LEU A 17 19.14 6.75 25.16
N SER A 18 19.32 7.67 24.21
CA SER A 18 18.47 7.78 23.04
C SER A 18 18.71 6.55 22.15
N GLY A 19 18.15 5.41 22.56
CA GLY A 19 17.94 4.28 21.69
C GLY A 19 16.98 4.70 20.59
N ALA A 20 17.50 4.99 19.40
CA ALA A 20 16.73 4.99 18.18
C ALA A 20 16.22 3.56 17.96
N ALA A 21 15.10 3.23 18.59
CA ALA A 21 14.32 2.07 18.25
C ALA A 21 13.83 2.30 16.81
N ALA A 22 14.58 1.74 15.86
CA ALA A 22 14.04 1.40 14.57
C ALA A 22 12.80 0.55 14.87
N ALA A 23 11.62 1.15 14.69
CA ALA A 23 10.38 0.42 14.66
C ALA A 23 10.53 -0.60 13.54
N ALA A 24 10.89 -1.83 13.91
CA ALA A 24 10.75 -2.99 13.06
C ALA A 24 9.25 -3.04 12.73
N ALA A 25 8.89 -2.49 11.57
CA ALA A 25 7.58 -2.67 11.00
C ALA A 25 7.38 -4.19 10.97
N ALA A 26 6.51 -4.68 11.85
CA ALA A 26 6.16 -6.08 11.90
C ALA A 26 5.69 -6.44 10.49
N GLN A 27 6.53 -7.19 9.76
CA GLN A 27 6.19 -7.75 8.47
C GLN A 27 5.16 -8.85 8.77
N THR A 28 3.92 -8.43 8.94
CA THR A 28 2.79 -9.33 9.02
C THR A 28 2.68 -10.02 7.67
N LYS A 29 2.80 -11.35 7.69
CA LYS A 29 2.64 -12.23 6.53
C LYS A 29 1.50 -11.70 5.64
N PRO A 30 1.77 -11.31 4.38
CA PRO A 30 0.73 -10.79 3.50
C PRO A 30 -0.37 -11.84 3.39
N ILE A 31 -1.61 -11.43 3.69
CA ILE A 31 -2.77 -12.27 3.45
C ILE A 31 -3.01 -12.23 1.94
N GLN A 32 -2.33 -13.19 1.30
CA GLN A 32 -2.55 -13.85 0.02
C GLN A 32 -2.15 -13.15 -1.29
N GLY A 33 -1.34 -13.90 -2.06
CA GLY A 33 -1.10 -13.77 -3.50
C GLY A 33 -0.15 -12.66 -3.93
N VAL A 34 -0.35 -11.44 -3.43
CA VAL A 34 0.30 -10.24 -3.97
C VAL A 34 0.53 -9.19 -2.88
N ASP A 35 1.71 -8.58 -2.87
CA ASP A 35 2.02 -7.38 -2.10
C ASP A 35 2.34 -6.23 -3.05
N VAL A 36 1.88 -5.02 -2.71
CA VAL A 36 2.01 -3.85 -3.57
C VAL A 36 2.48 -2.66 -2.75
N CYS A 37 3.58 -2.05 -3.20
CA CYS A 37 4.16 -0.88 -2.56
C CYS A 37 4.46 0.20 -3.61
N THR A 38 4.52 1.45 -3.17
CA THR A 38 4.83 2.58 -4.03
C THR A 38 6.33 2.83 -4.08
N VAL A 39 6.83 3.14 -5.27
CA VAL A 39 8.19 3.63 -5.46
C VAL A 39 8.07 5.06 -5.95
N THR A 40 8.41 6.00 -5.08
CA THR A 40 8.54 7.40 -5.45
C THR A 40 10.01 7.66 -5.75
N GLY A 41 10.35 7.85 -7.02
CA GLY A 41 11.70 8.26 -7.37
C GLY A 41 11.99 9.68 -6.86
N THR A 42 13.25 9.98 -6.54
CA THR A 42 13.75 11.35 -6.33
C THR A 42 13.49 12.27 -7.54
N SER A 43 13.14 11.67 -8.68
CA SER A 43 12.94 12.27 -9.98
C SER A 43 11.45 12.53 -10.32
N GLY A 44 10.55 12.39 -9.34
CA GLY A 44 9.10 12.59 -9.54
C GLY A 44 8.36 11.45 -10.24
N GLN A 45 9.04 10.39 -10.70
CA GLN A 45 8.35 9.22 -11.24
C GLN A 45 7.58 8.48 -10.14
N TYR A 46 6.27 8.37 -10.33
CA TYR A 46 5.43 7.49 -9.52
C TYR A 46 5.34 6.11 -10.18
N SER A 47 5.86 5.10 -9.50
CA SER A 47 5.80 3.71 -9.92
C SER A 47 5.30 2.83 -8.79
N VAL A 48 4.82 1.65 -9.15
CA VAL A 48 4.24 0.69 -8.22
C VAL A 48 4.94 -0.64 -8.40
N ARG A 49 5.42 -1.22 -7.32
CA ARG A 49 6.03 -2.53 -7.32
C ARG A 49 4.99 -3.55 -6.90
N VAL A 50 4.83 -4.59 -7.72
CA VAL A 50 3.94 -5.72 -7.47
C VAL A 50 4.82 -6.93 -7.19
N LEU A 51 4.81 -7.40 -5.94
CA LEU A 51 5.49 -8.61 -5.48
C LEU A 51 4.49 -9.77 -5.49
N ASN A 52 4.82 -10.85 -6.18
CA ASN A 52 4.04 -12.09 -6.08
C ASN A 52 4.44 -12.82 -4.78
N THR A 53 3.52 -12.87 -3.82
CA THR A 53 3.70 -13.57 -2.54
C THR A 53 3.03 -14.94 -2.53
N GLY A 54 2.43 -15.34 -3.66
CA GLY A 54 1.89 -16.67 -3.87
C GLY A 54 2.97 -17.71 -4.14
N ASP A 55 2.54 -18.95 -4.30
CA ASP A 55 3.34 -20.14 -4.60
C ASP A 55 3.42 -20.46 -6.10
N LYS A 56 2.56 -19.82 -6.91
CA LYS A 56 2.50 -19.99 -8.37
C LYS A 56 2.88 -18.72 -9.11
N THR A 57 3.45 -18.88 -10.29
CA THR A 57 3.72 -17.76 -11.20
C THR A 57 2.39 -17.12 -11.62
N LEU A 58 2.30 -15.80 -11.48
CA LEU A 58 1.23 -15.03 -12.09
C LEU A 58 1.56 -14.84 -13.57
N SER A 59 0.60 -15.11 -14.44
CA SER A 59 0.76 -14.88 -15.88
C SER A 59 0.92 -13.39 -16.15
N HIS A 60 0.14 -12.56 -15.46
CA HIS A 60 0.35 -11.13 -15.43
C HIS A 60 -0.33 -10.43 -14.25
N ALA A 61 0.07 -9.18 -14.04
CA ALA A 61 -0.63 -8.21 -13.20
C ALA A 61 -0.93 -6.94 -14.01
N ASP A 62 -2.19 -6.55 -14.08
CA ASP A 62 -2.63 -5.32 -14.72
C ASP A 62 -2.76 -4.22 -13.67
N VAL A 63 -1.93 -3.19 -13.81
CA VAL A 63 -1.87 -2.03 -12.93
C VAL A 63 -2.54 -0.85 -13.64
N LEU A 64 -3.56 -0.28 -13.00
CA LEU A 64 -4.21 0.95 -13.44
C LEU A 64 -3.80 2.10 -12.52
N GLY A 65 -3.26 3.15 -13.12
CA GLY A 65 -3.03 4.44 -12.50
C GLY A 65 -3.80 5.56 -13.20
N VAL A 66 -3.72 6.74 -12.62
CA VAL A 66 -4.20 7.99 -13.22
C VAL A 66 -3.13 9.07 -13.07
N LEU A 67 -2.90 9.84 -14.14
CA LEU A 67 -2.06 11.02 -14.07
C LEU A 67 -2.77 12.12 -13.26
N LEU A 68 -2.02 12.79 -12.40
CA LEU A 68 -2.51 13.88 -11.58
C LEU A 68 -2.06 15.21 -12.19
N ASN A 69 -2.97 16.19 -12.22
CA ASN A 69 -2.60 17.57 -12.55
C ASN A 69 -1.93 18.26 -11.33
N SER A 70 -1.51 19.52 -11.51
CA SER A 70 -0.88 20.32 -10.45
C SER A 70 -1.76 20.55 -9.22
N GLY A 71 -3.08 20.41 -9.35
CA GLY A 71 -4.04 20.46 -8.24
C GLY A 71 -4.31 19.10 -7.59
N GLY A 72 -3.57 18.05 -7.97
CA GLY A 72 -3.76 16.69 -7.45
C GLY A 72 -5.04 16.00 -7.93
N GLN A 73 -5.68 16.50 -8.99
CA GLN A 73 -6.88 15.89 -9.56
C GLN A 73 -6.50 14.88 -10.65
N GLY A 74 -7.17 13.73 -10.62
CA GLY A 74 -7.00 12.68 -11.63
C GLY A 74 -7.49 13.12 -13.02
N GLY A 75 -6.67 12.85 -14.03
CA GLY A 75 -6.98 13.05 -15.45
C GLY A 75 -6.94 11.72 -16.22
N LYS A 76 -5.95 11.58 -17.10
CA LYS A 76 -5.84 10.43 -18.01
C LYS A 76 -5.42 9.15 -17.28
N HIS A 77 -6.08 8.04 -17.61
CA HIS A 77 -5.70 6.70 -17.13
C HIS A 77 -4.42 6.19 -17.80
N VAL A 78 -3.60 5.48 -17.02
CA VAL A 78 -2.39 4.79 -17.46
C VAL A 78 -2.51 3.33 -17.05
N THR A 79 -2.40 2.41 -18.01
CA THR A 79 -2.47 0.97 -17.76
C THR A 79 -1.13 0.33 -18.09
N VAL A 80 -0.60 -0.47 -17.18
CA VAL A 80 0.64 -1.23 -17.36
C VAL A 80 0.37 -2.69 -17.04
N SER A 81 0.71 -3.59 -17.96
CA SER A 81 0.61 -5.04 -17.75
C SER A 81 1.99 -5.60 -17.47
N LEU A 82 2.19 -6.14 -16.27
CA LEU A 82 3.42 -6.80 -15.86
C LEU A 82 3.28 -8.29 -16.15
N LYS A 83 3.92 -8.80 -17.20
CA LYS A 83 3.85 -10.22 -17.58
C LYS A 83 4.80 -11.08 -16.76
N ASP A 84 4.52 -12.37 -16.60
CA ASP A 84 5.39 -13.39 -15.98
C ASP A 84 5.99 -12.94 -14.65
N LEU A 85 5.22 -13.01 -13.55
CA LEU A 85 5.67 -12.66 -12.20
C LEU A 85 5.89 -13.95 -11.39
N PRO A 86 7.13 -14.43 -11.25
CA PRO A 86 7.41 -15.63 -10.48
C PRO A 86 7.15 -15.42 -8.98
N PRO A 87 6.88 -16.51 -8.23
CA PRO A 87 6.80 -16.49 -6.77
C PRO A 87 8.02 -15.82 -6.12
N GLY A 88 7.78 -14.97 -5.13
CA GLY A 88 8.83 -14.27 -4.38
C GLY A 88 9.57 -13.19 -5.18
N ARG A 89 9.15 -12.89 -6.40
CA ARG A 89 9.74 -11.85 -7.26
C ARG A 89 8.75 -10.72 -7.46
N TYR A 90 9.30 -9.53 -7.67
CA TYR A 90 8.52 -8.35 -7.98
C TYR A 90 8.80 -7.83 -9.38
N LYS A 91 7.82 -7.12 -9.95
CA LYS A 91 8.00 -6.24 -11.10
C LYS A 91 7.47 -4.85 -10.78
N THR A 92 7.97 -3.85 -11.49
CA THR A 92 7.60 -2.45 -11.28
C THR A 92 6.84 -1.93 -12.49
N ALA A 93 5.71 -1.27 -12.23
CA ALA A 93 4.90 -0.56 -13.20
C ALA A 93 5.15 0.95 -13.06
N ASP A 94 5.68 1.57 -14.09
CA ASP A 94 5.88 3.01 -14.14
C ASP A 94 4.58 3.69 -14.60
N LEU A 95 3.96 4.49 -13.71
CA LEU A 95 2.66 5.10 -13.97
C LEU A 95 2.78 6.57 -14.40
N ALA A 96 3.91 7.21 -14.14
CA ALA A 96 4.22 8.57 -14.55
C ALA A 96 5.64 8.67 -15.09
N ARG A 97 5.85 9.57 -16.05
CA ARG A 97 7.19 9.94 -16.52
C ARG A 97 7.90 10.83 -15.50
N HIS A 98 9.17 11.13 -15.77
CA HIS A 98 9.92 12.09 -14.98
C HIS A 98 9.22 13.46 -15.01
N GLY A 99 8.99 14.05 -13.84
CA GLY A 99 8.28 15.32 -13.69
C GLY A 99 6.74 15.24 -13.78
N GLU A 100 6.16 14.06 -14.03
CA GLU A 100 4.71 13.85 -13.99
C GLU A 100 4.30 13.25 -12.63
N SER A 101 3.10 13.59 -12.17
CA SER A 101 2.51 12.98 -10.98
C SER A 101 1.47 11.94 -11.39
N ALA A 102 1.42 10.81 -10.69
CA ALA A 102 0.37 9.82 -10.85
C ALA A 102 -0.05 9.26 -9.49
N ALA A 103 -1.19 8.59 -9.47
CA ALA A 103 -1.59 7.77 -8.33
C ALA A 103 -2.15 6.43 -8.81
N LEU A 104 -1.96 5.42 -7.97
CA LEU A 104 -2.52 4.10 -8.18
C LEU A 104 -4.06 4.18 -8.07
N VAL A 105 -4.75 3.48 -8.97
CA VAL A 105 -6.19 3.28 -8.92
C VAL A 105 -6.48 1.84 -8.52
N SER A 106 -5.88 0.87 -9.22
CA SER A 106 -6.17 -0.53 -8.96
C SER A 106 -5.13 -1.49 -9.55
N VAL A 107 -5.12 -2.73 -9.06
CA VAL A 107 -4.29 -3.84 -9.58
C VAL A 107 -5.16 -5.07 -9.72
N ALA A 108 -5.10 -5.78 -10.85
CA ALA A 108 -5.66 -7.12 -10.99
C ALA A 108 -4.55 -8.11 -11.30
N THR A 109 -4.65 -9.31 -10.76
CA THR A 109 -3.65 -10.37 -10.98
C THR A 109 -4.28 -11.61 -11.58
N TYR A 110 -3.51 -12.30 -12.42
CA TYR A 110 -3.98 -13.40 -13.23
C TYR A 110 -3.00 -14.56 -13.13
N GLN A 111 -3.54 -15.77 -13.16
CA GLN A 111 -2.77 -17.00 -13.32
C GLN A 111 -3.25 -17.72 -14.57
N MET A 112 -2.31 -18.34 -15.28
CA MET A 112 -2.64 -19.24 -16.37
C MET A 112 -3.12 -20.57 -15.79
N ILE A 113 -4.42 -20.87 -15.93
CA ILE A 113 -5.02 -22.14 -15.49
C ILE A 113 -5.60 -22.81 -16.74
N ASN A 114 -5.11 -23.99 -17.07
CA ASN A 114 -5.51 -24.74 -18.27
C ASN A 114 -5.42 -23.91 -19.57
N GLY A 115 -4.40 -23.07 -19.70
CA GLY A 115 -4.20 -22.22 -20.89
C GLY A 115 -5.10 -20.97 -20.95
N VAL A 116 -5.84 -20.66 -19.88
CA VAL A 116 -6.68 -19.48 -19.77
C VAL A 116 -6.21 -18.58 -18.63
N ASP A 117 -6.10 -17.28 -18.91
CA ASP A 117 -5.83 -16.26 -17.90
C ASP A 117 -7.03 -16.12 -16.95
N THR A 118 -6.87 -16.67 -15.74
CA THR A 118 -7.89 -16.66 -14.70
C THR A 118 -7.56 -15.58 -13.66
N PRO A 119 -8.46 -14.61 -13.41
CA PRO A 119 -8.20 -13.58 -12.42
C PRO A 119 -8.18 -14.18 -11.00
N GLN A 120 -7.26 -13.70 -10.17
CA GLN A 120 -7.03 -14.20 -8.81
C GLN A 120 -7.48 -13.18 -7.76
N TYR A 121 -6.94 -11.97 -7.84
CA TYR A 121 -7.24 -10.89 -6.92
C TYR A 121 -7.44 -9.57 -7.64
N GLU A 122 -8.31 -8.76 -7.07
CA GLU A 122 -8.59 -7.38 -7.45
C GLU A 122 -8.29 -6.47 -6.26
N LEU A 123 -7.35 -5.56 -6.44
CA LEU A 123 -6.93 -4.61 -5.43
C LEU A 123 -7.35 -3.21 -5.87
N TYR A 124 -7.94 -2.43 -4.98
CA TYR A 124 -8.30 -1.03 -5.23
C TYR A 124 -7.56 -0.12 -4.27
N ALA A 125 -6.92 0.92 -4.81
CA ALA A 125 -6.23 1.91 -4.01
C ALA A 125 -7.23 2.89 -3.40
N GLY A 126 -7.18 3.00 -2.09
CA GLY A 126 -8.02 3.88 -1.31
C GLY A 126 -7.24 4.71 -0.31
N LYS A 127 -7.99 5.52 0.44
CA LYS A 127 -7.54 6.23 1.62
C LYS A 127 -8.54 6.09 2.74
N VAL A 128 -8.07 6.11 3.98
CA VAL A 128 -8.95 6.19 5.14
C VAL A 128 -9.55 7.59 5.22
N ALA A 129 -10.83 7.72 4.93
CA ALA A 129 -11.54 9.00 4.99
C ALA A 129 -11.98 9.35 6.40
N HIS A 130 -12.39 8.35 7.19
CA HIS A 130 -12.86 8.55 8.56
C HIS A 130 -12.60 7.31 9.42
N VAL A 131 -12.37 7.53 10.73
CA VAL A 131 -12.23 6.48 11.74
C VAL A 131 -13.30 6.71 12.81
N ALA A 132 -14.14 5.70 13.05
CA ALA A 132 -15.20 5.67 14.05
C ALA A 132 -14.87 4.61 15.12
N PRO A 133 -14.15 4.99 16.20
CA PRO A 133 -13.81 4.07 17.28
C PRO A 133 -15.05 3.40 17.88
N GLY A 134 -14.94 2.12 18.25
CA GLY A 134 -16.04 1.37 18.89
C GLY A 134 -17.13 0.86 17.93
N SER A 135 -17.10 1.22 16.65
CA SER A 135 -17.97 0.64 15.62
C SER A 135 -17.52 -0.77 15.22
N ALA A 136 -18.45 -1.61 14.77
CA ALA A 136 -18.11 -2.86 14.06
C ALA A 136 -17.51 -2.59 12.67
N LEU A 137 -17.83 -1.43 12.07
CA LEU A 137 -17.27 -0.90 10.82
C LEU A 137 -16.52 0.39 11.14
N GLN A 138 -15.29 0.24 11.62
CA GLN A 138 -14.49 1.33 12.19
C GLN A 138 -13.98 2.34 11.16
N TYR A 139 -13.88 1.97 9.88
CA TYR A 139 -13.23 2.77 8.87
C TYR A 139 -14.18 3.07 7.71
N THR A 140 -14.16 4.32 7.26
CA THR A 140 -14.71 4.68 5.95
C THR A 140 -13.54 4.88 5.00
N LEU A 141 -13.51 4.14 3.91
CA LEU A 141 -12.48 4.19 2.88
C LEU A 141 -13.04 4.88 1.64
N ALA A 142 -12.23 5.72 1.01
CA ALA A 142 -12.55 6.44 -0.23
C ALA A 142 -11.48 6.15 -1.28
N PRO A 143 -11.68 6.49 -2.57
CA PRO A 143 -10.69 6.23 -3.60
C PRO A 143 -9.47 7.10 -3.35
N LEU A 144 -8.28 6.59 -3.72
CA LEU A 144 -7.05 7.33 -3.53
C LEU A 144 -6.95 8.53 -4.48
N ALA A 145 -7.22 8.28 -5.77
CA ALA A 145 -6.97 9.24 -6.85
C ALA A 145 -8.22 9.72 -7.59
N LEU A 146 -9.33 9.00 -7.42
CA LEU A 146 -10.60 9.25 -8.10
C LEU A 146 -11.66 9.72 -7.11
N ARG A 147 -12.81 10.16 -7.63
CA ARG A 147 -14.02 10.41 -6.83
C ARG A 147 -15.03 9.27 -7.07
N GLY A 148 -15.99 9.12 -6.15
CA GLY A 148 -17.25 8.43 -6.49
C GLY A 148 -17.50 7.07 -5.86
N TRP A 149 -16.66 6.59 -4.92
CA TRP A 149 -17.03 5.43 -4.10
C TRP A 149 -16.60 5.58 -2.64
N THR A 150 -17.32 4.91 -1.75
CA THR A 150 -16.93 4.76 -0.35
C THR A 150 -17.19 3.31 0.09
N VAL A 151 -16.33 2.78 0.94
CA VAL A 151 -16.46 1.44 1.51
C VAL A 151 -16.33 1.54 3.02
N ALA A 152 -17.30 1.00 3.75
CA ALA A 152 -17.19 0.81 5.18
C ALA A 152 -16.44 -0.49 5.47
N TYR A 153 -15.48 -0.45 6.39
CA TYR A 153 -14.66 -1.60 6.75
C TYR A 153 -14.48 -1.68 8.27
N GLY A 154 -14.54 -2.90 8.79
CA GLY A 154 -14.10 -3.21 10.14
C GLY A 154 -13.71 -4.67 10.23
N ALA A 155 -12.68 -4.96 11.02
CA ALA A 155 -12.14 -6.30 11.19
C ALA A 155 -12.07 -6.64 12.68
N ALA A 156 -12.16 -7.94 13.00
CA ALA A 156 -12.14 -8.45 14.37
C ALA A 156 -10.82 -8.15 15.12
N GLN A 157 -9.72 -7.97 14.38
CA GLN A 157 -8.46 -7.41 14.87
C GLN A 157 -8.06 -6.29 13.92
N PRO A 158 -8.64 -5.09 14.08
CA PRO A 158 -8.36 -4.01 13.16
C PRO A 158 -6.90 -3.61 13.36
N ARG A 159 -6.08 -3.76 12.32
CA ARG A 159 -4.86 -2.95 12.25
C ARG A 159 -5.32 -1.50 12.40
N ARG A 160 -4.72 -0.77 13.34
CA ARG A 160 -5.06 0.64 13.53
C ARG A 160 -4.63 1.39 12.29
N LEU A 161 -5.61 1.88 11.52
CA LEU A 161 -5.36 2.71 10.35
C LEU A 161 -5.61 4.16 10.73
N GLU A 162 -4.67 5.04 10.41
CA GLU A 162 -4.82 6.46 10.67
C GLU A 162 -5.62 7.13 9.56
N ALA A 163 -6.43 8.14 9.90
CA ALA A 163 -7.14 8.93 8.90
C ALA A 163 -6.15 9.55 7.90
N GLY A 164 -6.51 9.53 6.62
CA GLY A 164 -5.65 9.98 5.52
C GLY A 164 -4.66 8.93 5.00
N SER A 165 -4.46 7.81 5.71
CA SER A 165 -3.55 6.75 5.26
C SER A 165 -3.99 6.14 3.93
N ALA A 166 -3.05 5.99 2.99
CA ALA A 166 -3.29 5.24 1.77
C ALA A 166 -3.35 3.73 2.06
N VAL A 167 -4.27 3.04 1.43
CA VAL A 167 -4.55 1.62 1.66
C VAL A 167 -4.85 0.90 0.35
N LEU A 168 -4.73 -0.42 0.36
CA LEU A 168 -5.24 -1.31 -0.67
C LEU A 168 -6.37 -2.14 -0.08
N LEU A 169 -7.52 -2.09 -0.76
CA LEU A 169 -8.65 -2.96 -0.48
C LEU A 169 -8.50 -4.21 -1.35
N ILE A 170 -8.33 -5.37 -0.73
CA ILE A 170 -8.06 -6.63 -1.41
C ILE A 170 -9.35 -7.44 -1.53
N TYR A 171 -9.69 -7.83 -2.76
CA TYR A 171 -10.85 -8.66 -3.05
C TYR A 171 -10.42 -9.91 -3.82
N PRO A 172 -10.93 -11.11 -3.47
CA PRO A 172 -10.86 -12.26 -4.37
C PRO A 172 -11.57 -11.91 -5.68
N ALA A 173 -10.95 -12.27 -6.81
CA ALA A 173 -11.55 -12.06 -8.11
C ALA A 173 -12.81 -12.91 -8.29
N ARG A 174 -13.72 -12.44 -9.13
CA ARG A 174 -14.93 -13.19 -9.51
C ARG A 174 -14.85 -13.53 -10.99
N PRO A 175 -14.61 -14.81 -11.36
CA PRO A 175 -14.40 -15.17 -12.76
C PRO A 175 -15.63 -14.89 -13.63
N ASP A 176 -16.83 -14.98 -13.06
CA ASP A 176 -18.09 -14.83 -13.79
C ASP A 176 -18.59 -13.37 -13.91
N LYS A 177 -17.85 -12.40 -13.36
CA LYS A 177 -18.24 -11.00 -13.39
C LYS A 177 -17.16 -10.13 -14.00
N LYS A 178 -17.55 -9.32 -14.99
CA LYS A 178 -16.67 -8.25 -15.49
C LYS A 178 -16.39 -7.26 -14.37
N ARG A 179 -15.11 -7.13 -14.05
CA ARG A 179 -14.57 -6.19 -13.09
C ARG A 179 -14.71 -4.74 -13.58
N ASP A 180 -15.04 -3.82 -12.68
CA ASP A 180 -14.84 -2.38 -12.88
C ASP A 180 -13.42 -2.00 -12.45
N LEU A 181 -12.63 -1.38 -13.34
CA LEU A 181 -11.22 -1.11 -13.05
C LEU A 181 -11.03 0.03 -12.03
N THR A 182 -12.04 0.86 -11.80
CA THR A 182 -11.93 2.13 -11.07
C THR A 182 -12.52 2.09 -9.66
N ARG A 183 -13.34 1.08 -9.38
CA ARG A 183 -14.04 0.97 -8.10
C ARG A 183 -14.35 -0.47 -7.74
N PRO A 184 -14.37 -0.80 -6.44
CA PRO A 184 -14.94 -2.06 -5.99
C PRO A 184 -16.45 -2.07 -6.25
N ASP A 185 -17.02 -3.28 -6.37
CA ASP A 185 -18.47 -3.42 -6.48
C ASP A 185 -19.16 -2.99 -5.19
N ALA A 186 -20.29 -2.31 -5.34
CA ALA A 186 -21.12 -1.88 -4.22
C ALA A 186 -21.52 -3.07 -3.32
N GLY A 187 -21.43 -2.87 -2.01
CA GLY A 187 -21.81 -3.86 -0.99
C GLY A 187 -20.80 -4.99 -0.77
N ARG A 188 -19.66 -5.02 -1.49
CA ARG A 188 -18.60 -5.99 -1.20
C ARG A 188 -17.71 -5.54 -0.05
N THR A 189 -17.58 -6.41 0.95
CA THR A 189 -16.54 -6.29 1.97
C THR A 189 -15.21 -6.78 1.42
N PRO A 190 -14.10 -6.02 1.56
CA PRO A 190 -12.78 -6.52 1.18
C PRO A 190 -12.39 -7.69 2.09
N ALA A 191 -11.66 -8.66 1.53
CA ALA A 191 -11.10 -9.75 2.31
C ALA A 191 -10.01 -9.25 3.27
N ASP A 192 -9.26 -8.21 2.85
CA ASP A 192 -8.29 -7.54 3.69
C ASP A 192 -8.11 -6.07 3.28
N VAL A 193 -7.64 -5.24 4.20
CA VAL A 193 -7.26 -3.85 3.95
C VAL A 193 -5.87 -3.62 4.51
N VAL A 194 -4.91 -3.42 3.59
CA VAL A 194 -3.49 -3.26 3.96
C VAL A 194 -3.00 -1.84 3.67
N PRO A 195 -2.09 -1.28 4.48
CA PRO A 195 -1.46 0.00 4.18
C PRO A 195 -0.73 -0.03 2.82
N LEU A 196 -0.95 0.99 1.99
CA LEU A 196 -0.16 1.20 0.77
C LEU A 196 1.09 1.99 1.15
N THR A 197 2.18 1.27 1.39
CA THR A 197 3.44 1.84 1.88
C THR A 197 4.45 2.07 0.76
N ALA A 198 5.47 2.87 1.06
CA ALA A 198 6.65 2.96 0.20
C ALA A 198 7.41 1.63 0.22
N CYS A 199 7.93 1.22 -0.94
CA CYS A 199 8.73 0.01 -1.02
C CYS A 199 9.99 0.15 -0.16
N PRO A 200 10.41 -0.93 0.52
CA PRO A 200 11.73 -0.94 1.14
C PRO A 200 12.78 -0.63 0.06
N GLY A 201 13.72 0.26 0.41
CA GLY A 201 14.87 0.60 -0.44
C GLY A 201 15.52 -0.67 -0.97
N ALA A 202 16.04 -0.63 -2.19
CA ALA A 202 16.63 -1.80 -2.82
C ALA A 202 17.60 -2.46 -1.82
N ARG A 203 17.33 -3.71 -1.42
CA ARG A 203 18.41 -4.57 -0.95
C ARG A 203 19.36 -4.66 -2.13
N GLN A 204 20.46 -3.91 -2.04
CA GLN A 204 21.60 -4.18 -2.90
C GLN A 204 21.97 -5.66 -2.70
N PRO A 205 22.28 -6.38 -3.79
CA PRO A 205 22.76 -7.75 -3.70
C PRO A 205 23.96 -7.86 -2.77
#